data_AF-C2KJ23-F1
#
_entry.id   AF-C2KJ23-F1
#
_cell.length_a   1.000
_cell.length_b   1.000
_cell.length_c   1.000
_cell.angle_alpha   90.00
_cell.angle_beta   90.00
_cell.angle_gamma   90.00
#
_symmetry.space_group_name_H-M   'P 1'
#
loop_
_entity.id
_entity.type
_entity.pdbx_description
1 polymer ?
#
loop_
_entity_poly.entity_id
_entity_poly.type
_entity_poly.pdbx_seq_one_letter_code
_entity_poly.pdbx_strand_id
1 'polypeptide(L)'
;MKLTRHWQKVINTYLKNHWSLEQISKGTKVPYATNTLYNYAKDGYLRYRPKTYRIKKKKYHGVKTDRGVFAIHHISLRPKKVEERKEFGHWEVDGIEGARGSDAILLTFLERKTRYLVAVKARSKTNKSINEAMDFFFRFYDKQVKSCTFDRGNGLLTGVML
;
A
#
# COMPACT_ATOMS: atom_id res chain seq x y z
N MET A 1 16.09 -10.31 31.97
CA MET A 1 17.02 -9.18 32.21
C MET A 1 16.23 -8.01 32.78
N LYS A 2 16.70 -7.30 33.81
CA LYS A 2 16.00 -6.12 34.37
C LYS A 2 16.51 -4.83 33.70
N LEU A 3 15.67 -3.79 33.63
CA LEU A 3 16.06 -2.50 33.11
C LEU A 3 16.99 -1.80 34.09
N THR A 4 18.20 -1.46 33.67
CA THR A 4 19.14 -0.70 34.52
C THR A 4 18.93 0.81 34.36
N ARG A 5 19.31 1.61 35.37
CA ARG A 5 19.26 3.09 35.29
C ARG A 5 20.05 3.64 34.11
N HIS A 6 21.20 3.04 33.80
CA HIS A 6 22.02 3.42 32.65
C HIS A 6 21.22 3.27 31.35
N TRP A 7 20.67 2.07 31.10
CA TRP A 7 19.92 1.82 29.87
C TRP A 7 18.62 2.60 29.79
N GLN A 8 17.92 2.77 30.92
CA GLN A 8 16.73 3.62 30.99
C GLN A 8 17.04 5.05 30.53
N LYS A 9 18.18 5.62 30.96
CA LYS A 9 18.61 6.96 30.52
C LYS A 9 18.93 7.00 29.03
N VAL A 10 19.69 6.02 28.53
CA VAL A 10 20.06 5.91 27.10
C VAL A 10 18.82 5.80 26.21
N ILE A 11 17.89 4.90 26.55
CA ILE A 11 16.65 4.68 25.79
C ILE A 11 15.79 5.95 25.79
N ASN A 12 15.65 6.63 26.93
CA ASN A 12 14.89 7.87 27.02
C ASN A 12 15.52 9.03 26.20
N THR A 13 16.85 9.05 26.05
CA THR A 13 17.52 10.01 25.15
C THR A 13 17.16 9.76 23.70
N TYR A 14 17.14 8.50 23.24
CA TYR A 14 16.70 8.17 21.88
C TYR A 14 15.23 8.52 21.65
N LEU A 15 14.36 8.21 22.62
CA LEU A 15 12.94 8.57 22.56
C LEU A 15 12.74 10.09 22.48
N LYS A 16 13.54 10.88 23.20
CA LYS A 16 13.53 12.35 23.11
C LYS A 16 13.90 12.85 21.71
N ASN A 17 14.79 12.14 21.02
CA ASN A 17 15.19 12.41 19.63
C ASN A 17 14.24 11.77 18.58
N HIS A 18 13.02 11.41 18.98
CA HIS A 18 11.97 10.86 18.12
C HIS A 18 12.24 9.47 17.50
N TRP A 19 13.18 8.69 18.04
CA TRP A 19 13.38 7.30 17.64
C TRP A 19 12.25 6.40 18.14
N SER A 20 11.85 5.40 17.35
CA SER A 20 10.91 4.36 17.78
C SER A 20 11.60 3.29 18.63
N LEU A 21 10.86 2.58 19.49
CA LEU A 21 11.42 1.47 20.28
C LEU A 21 12.02 0.37 19.39
N GLU A 22 11.47 0.18 18.19
CA GLU A 22 12.01 -0.77 17.22
C GLU A 22 13.34 -0.29 16.62
N GLN A 23 13.45 0.98 16.27
CA GLN A 23 14.71 1.58 15.80
C GLN A 23 15.78 1.54 16.90
N ILE A 24 15.39 1.74 18.17
CA ILE A 24 16.32 1.65 19.30
C ILE A 24 16.82 0.22 19.47
N SER A 25 15.93 -0.77 19.48
CA SER A 25 16.27 -2.19 19.63
C SER A 25 17.14 -2.71 18.48
N LYS A 26 16.79 -2.38 17.23
CA LYS A 26 17.45 -2.94 16.03
C LYS A 26 18.61 -2.09 15.52
N GLY A 27 18.62 -0.79 15.80
CA GLY A 27 19.55 0.18 15.22
C GLY A 27 20.60 0.71 16.21
N THR A 28 20.64 0.21 17.44
CA THR A 28 21.60 0.66 18.46
C THR A 28 22.18 -0.52 19.25
N LYS A 29 23.13 -0.25 20.15
CA LYS A 29 23.73 -1.25 21.04
C LYS A 29 22.89 -1.56 22.30
N VAL A 30 21.63 -1.11 22.34
CA VAL A 30 20.74 -1.38 23.48
C VAL A 30 20.44 -2.89 23.55
N PRO A 31 20.68 -3.56 24.69
CA PRO A 31 20.62 -5.02 24.81
C PRO A 31 19.20 -5.53 25.10
N TYR A 32 18.16 -4.87 24.57
CA TYR A 32 16.77 -5.24 24.79
C TYR A 32 16.05 -5.37 23.47
N ALA A 33 15.40 -6.52 23.28
CA ALA A 33 14.53 -6.74 22.14
C ALA A 33 13.33 -5.77 22.15
N THR A 34 12.76 -5.54 20.98
CA THR A 34 11.66 -4.60 20.76
C THR A 34 10.48 -4.88 21.71
N ASN A 35 10.10 -6.15 21.87
CA ASN A 35 9.01 -6.56 22.78
C ASN A 35 9.32 -6.22 24.24
N THR A 36 10.57 -6.42 24.68
CA THR A 36 11.01 -6.09 26.04
C THR A 36 10.94 -4.59 26.29
N LEU A 37 11.31 -3.76 25.31
CA LEU A 37 11.19 -2.30 25.40
C LEU A 37 9.72 -1.86 25.47
N TYR A 38 8.81 -2.48 24.71
CA TYR A 38 7.38 -2.21 24.81
C TYR A 38 6.81 -2.57 26.19
N ASN A 39 7.25 -3.68 26.79
CA ASN A 39 6.86 -4.05 28.15
C ASN A 39 7.33 -2.99 29.16
N TYR A 40 8.59 -2.53 29.08
CA TYR A 40 9.05 -1.45 29.96
C TYR A 40 8.35 -0.11 29.74
N ALA A 41 7.93 0.19 28.52
CA ALA A 41 7.10 1.36 28.23
C ALA A 41 5.70 1.22 28.86
N LYS A 42 5.09 0.04 28.75
CA LYS A 42 3.79 -0.27 29.36
C LYS A 42 3.84 -0.19 30.89
N ASP A 43 4.92 -0.69 31.48
CA ASP A 43 5.15 -0.66 32.93
C ASP A 43 5.60 0.74 33.45
N GLY A 44 5.68 1.75 32.57
CA GLY A 44 5.95 3.14 32.93
C GLY A 44 7.43 3.48 33.15
N TYR A 45 8.36 2.56 32.87
CA TYR A 45 9.80 2.82 33.03
C TYR A 45 10.38 3.70 31.92
N LEU A 46 9.76 3.75 30.74
CA LEU A 46 10.23 4.54 29.60
C LEU A 46 9.31 5.73 29.34
N ARG A 47 9.87 6.87 28.95
CA ARG A 47 9.15 8.08 28.52
C ARG A 47 8.64 7.92 27.09
N TYR A 48 7.98 6.80 26.82
CA TYR A 48 7.44 6.46 25.52
C TYR A 48 6.03 7.04 25.40
N ARG A 49 5.82 7.87 24.37
CA ARG A 49 4.48 8.31 23.96
C ARG A 49 4.12 7.58 22.67
N PRO A 50 3.11 6.69 22.68
CA PRO A 50 2.68 6.03 21.46
C PRO A 50 2.25 7.10 20.46
N LYS A 51 2.80 7.05 19.23
CA LYS A 51 2.25 7.84 18.14
C LYS A 51 0.88 7.24 17.80
N THR A 52 -0.19 7.95 18.13
CA THR A 52 -1.54 7.57 17.71
C THR A 52 -1.70 7.87 16.23
N TYR A 53 -1.25 6.95 15.39
CA TYR A 53 -1.67 6.95 14.00
C TYR A 53 -3.13 6.51 13.99
N ARG A 54 -4.03 7.45 13.65
CA ARG A 54 -5.45 7.16 13.52
C ARG A 54 -5.67 6.33 12.26
N ILE A 55 -5.46 5.02 12.35
CA ILE A 55 -5.72 4.09 11.25
C ILE A 55 -7.24 3.93 11.14
N LYS A 56 -7.88 4.73 10.28
CA LYS A 56 -9.28 4.47 9.90
C LYS A 56 -9.32 3.14 9.15
N LYS A 57 -9.70 2.04 9.83
CA LYS A 57 -10.06 0.80 9.16
C LYS A 57 -11.37 1.04 8.39
N LYS A 58 -11.28 1.27 7.08
CA LYS A 58 -12.46 1.24 6.19
C LYS A 58 -12.91 -0.22 6.04
N LYS A 59 -14.20 -0.50 6.30
CA LYS A 59 -14.82 -1.79 5.99
C LYS A 59 -15.07 -1.85 4.47
N TYR A 60 -14.70 -2.97 3.86
CA TYR A 60 -14.95 -3.24 2.43
C TYR A 60 -16.21 -4.10 2.28
N HIS A 61 -17.07 -3.73 1.35
CA HIS A 61 -18.08 -4.62 0.78
C HIS A 61 -17.51 -5.15 -0.53
N GLY A 62 -17.31 -6.48 -0.62
CA GLY A 62 -16.93 -7.09 -1.89
C GLY A 62 -18.11 -7.03 -2.85
N VAL A 63 -17.92 -6.43 -4.03
CA VAL A 63 -18.91 -6.47 -5.12
C VAL A 63 -18.48 -7.52 -6.13
N LYS A 64 -19.43 -8.38 -6.52
CA LYS A 64 -19.29 -9.28 -7.66
C LYS A 64 -19.55 -8.49 -8.92
N THR A 65 -18.63 -8.57 -9.89
CA THR A 65 -18.74 -7.90 -11.19
C THR A 65 -19.14 -8.93 -12.25
N ASP A 66 -20.06 -8.60 -13.16
CA ASP A 66 -20.51 -9.51 -14.24
C ASP A 66 -19.45 -9.76 -15.32
N ARG A 67 -18.36 -9.00 -15.34
CA ARG A 67 -17.22 -9.22 -16.24
C ARG A 67 -16.19 -10.11 -15.55
N GLY A 68 -16.16 -11.40 -15.89
CA GLY A 68 -15.23 -12.40 -15.33
C GLY A 68 -13.73 -12.08 -15.48
N VAL A 69 -13.38 -11.04 -16.24
CA VAL A 69 -12.02 -10.50 -16.41
C VAL A 69 -11.53 -9.74 -15.18
N PHE A 70 -12.45 -9.22 -14.36
CA PHE A 70 -12.14 -8.53 -13.10
C PHE A 70 -12.19 -9.47 -11.93
N ALA A 71 -11.45 -10.58 -12.01
CA ALA A 71 -11.03 -11.24 -10.80
C ALA A 71 -10.03 -10.32 -10.11
N ILE A 72 -10.55 -9.36 -9.33
CA ILE A 72 -9.77 -8.47 -8.46
C ILE A 72 -9.17 -9.36 -7.38
N HIS A 73 -8.10 -10.07 -7.73
CA HIS A 73 -7.31 -10.82 -6.79
C HIS A 73 -6.49 -9.82 -5.98
N HIS A 74 -6.47 -10.02 -4.66
CA HIS A 74 -5.51 -9.36 -3.79
C HIS A 74 -4.09 -9.55 -4.36
N ILE A 75 -3.18 -8.59 -4.18
CA ILE A 75 -1.76 -8.79 -4.57
C ILE A 75 -1.21 -10.08 -3.96
N SER A 76 -1.62 -10.40 -2.72
CA SER A 76 -1.23 -11.65 -2.05
C SER A 76 -1.90 -12.91 -2.61
N LEU A 77 -2.91 -12.79 -3.47
CA LEU A 77 -3.61 -13.89 -4.14
C LEU A 77 -3.14 -14.05 -5.59
N ARG A 78 -2.10 -13.33 -6.03
CA ARG A 78 -1.50 -13.51 -7.35
C ARG A 78 -0.95 -14.93 -7.49
N PRO A 79 -1.31 -15.68 -8.55
CA PRO A 79 -0.65 -16.94 -8.87
C PRO A 79 0.85 -16.73 -9.09
N LYS A 80 1.71 -17.63 -8.60
CA LYS A 80 3.19 -17.52 -8.71
C LYS A 80 3.66 -17.27 -10.15
N LYS A 81 2.99 -17.86 -11.14
CA LYS A 81 3.31 -17.67 -12.58
C LYS A 81 3.20 -16.21 -13.05
N VAL A 82 2.25 -15.45 -12.50
CA VAL A 82 2.07 -14.02 -12.77
C VAL A 82 3.17 -13.21 -12.07
N GLU A 83 3.57 -13.63 -10.87
CA GLU A 83 4.65 -13.00 -10.13
C GLU A 83 6.01 -13.14 -10.84
N GLU A 84 6.25 -14.32 -11.41
CA GLU A 84 7.44 -14.65 -12.20
C GLU A 84 7.46 -14.01 -13.59
N ARG A 85 6.44 -13.23 -13.98
CA ARG A 85 6.35 -12.50 -15.27
C ARG A 85 6.47 -13.39 -16.51
N LYS A 86 6.08 -14.66 -16.41
CA LYS A 86 6.31 -15.67 -17.47
C LYS A 86 5.32 -15.58 -18.63
N GLU A 87 4.15 -14.97 -18.41
CA GLU A 87 3.03 -14.97 -19.34
C GLU A 87 2.60 -13.56 -19.76
N PHE A 88 2.30 -13.39 -21.05
CA PHE A 88 1.79 -12.14 -21.61
C PHE A 88 0.28 -11.99 -21.33
N GLY A 89 -0.14 -10.76 -21.08
CA GLY A 89 -1.53 -10.35 -20.95
C GLY A 89 -1.97 -10.14 -19.50
N HIS A 90 -1.03 -10.12 -18.56
CA HIS A 90 -1.30 -9.76 -17.18
C HIS A 90 -0.87 -8.31 -16.94
N TRP A 91 -1.82 -7.46 -16.61
CA TRP A 91 -1.61 -6.03 -16.46
C TRP A 91 -1.69 -5.60 -15.01
N GLU A 92 -0.82 -4.67 -14.61
CA GLU A 92 -0.85 -3.97 -13.34
C GLU A 92 -1.38 -2.56 -13.57
N VAL A 93 -2.42 -2.17 -12.83
CA VAL A 93 -3.05 -0.86 -12.93
C VAL A 93 -2.73 -0.08 -11.68
N ASP A 94 -2.14 1.09 -11.88
CA ASP A 94 -1.84 2.05 -10.82
C ASP A 94 -2.42 3.43 -11.19
N GLY A 95 -2.59 4.29 -10.21
CA GLY A 95 -3.08 5.63 -10.41
C GLY A 95 -2.12 6.67 -9.83
N ILE A 96 -1.75 7.64 -10.64
CA ILE A 96 -0.89 8.75 -10.26
C ILE A 96 -1.77 9.99 -10.15
N GLU A 97 -1.87 10.54 -8.94
CA GLU A 97 -2.57 11.80 -8.73
C GLU A 97 -1.81 12.96 -9.37
N GLY A 98 -2.54 13.87 -10.01
CA GLY A 98 -1.95 15.12 -10.50
C GLY A 98 -1.41 16.02 -9.37
N ALA A 99 -0.77 17.12 -9.76
CA ALA A 99 -0.26 18.11 -8.82
C ALA A 99 -1.34 18.60 -7.84
N ARG A 100 -0.94 19.04 -6.66
CA ARG A 100 -1.85 19.51 -5.61
C ARG A 100 -2.78 20.62 -6.15
N GLY A 101 -4.09 20.41 -6.06
CA GLY A 101 -5.11 21.30 -6.63
C GLY A 101 -5.67 20.86 -7.98
N SER A 102 -5.09 19.82 -8.60
CA SER A 102 -5.67 19.14 -9.77
C SER A 102 -6.49 17.93 -9.35
N ASP A 103 -7.70 17.82 -9.88
CA ASP A 103 -8.53 16.62 -9.73
C ASP A 103 -8.16 15.51 -10.72
N ALA A 104 -7.34 15.80 -11.73
CA ALA A 104 -6.92 14.82 -12.71
C ALA A 104 -6.10 13.68 -12.08
N ILE A 105 -6.29 12.48 -12.64
CA ILE A 105 -5.56 11.27 -12.28
C ILE A 105 -5.07 10.62 -13.57
N LEU A 106 -3.84 10.11 -13.56
CA LEU A 106 -3.27 9.32 -14.64
C LEU A 106 -3.34 7.85 -14.25
N LEU A 107 -4.11 7.06 -14.98
CA LEU A 107 -4.13 5.60 -14.83
C LEU A 107 -3.01 5.02 -15.68
N THR A 108 -2.17 4.21 -15.06
CA THR A 108 -1.08 3.50 -15.75
C THR A 108 -1.37 2.02 -15.78
N PHE A 109 -1.34 1.42 -16.96
CA PHE A 109 -1.51 0.00 -17.22
C PHE A 109 -0.16 -0.56 -17.67
N LEU A 110 0.41 -1.44 -16.86
CA LEU A 110 1.73 -2.00 -17.08
C LEU A 110 1.64 -3.50 -17.32
N GLU A 111 1.92 -3.93 -18.54
CA GLU A 111 1.95 -5.35 -18.88
C GLU A 111 3.18 -6.00 -18.22
N ARG A 112 2.96 -7.05 -17.42
CA ARG A 112 3.98 -7.55 -16.49
C ARG A 112 5.16 -8.24 -17.16
N LYS A 113 4.96 -8.90 -18.30
CA LYS A 113 6.01 -9.65 -19.02
C LYS A 113 6.90 -8.74 -19.85
N THR A 114 6.30 -7.95 -20.72
CA THR A 114 6.94 -7.06 -21.69
C THR A 114 7.30 -5.71 -21.10
N ARG A 115 6.70 -5.33 -19.96
CA ARG A 115 6.83 -4.01 -19.34
C ARG A 115 6.29 -2.88 -20.23
N TYR A 116 5.45 -3.22 -21.20
CA TYR A 116 4.74 -2.25 -22.02
C TYR A 116 3.79 -1.44 -21.13
N LEU A 117 3.92 -0.12 -21.18
CA LEU A 117 3.19 0.82 -20.33
C LEU A 117 2.22 1.63 -21.18
N VAL A 118 0.96 1.66 -20.77
CA VAL A 118 -0.07 2.55 -21.32
C VAL A 118 -0.50 3.51 -20.21
N ALA A 119 -0.57 4.80 -20.49
CA ALA A 119 -1.04 5.80 -19.54
C ALA A 119 -2.27 6.50 -20.10
N VAL A 120 -3.38 6.50 -19.35
CA VAL A 120 -4.65 7.13 -19.72
C VAL A 120 -5.01 8.17 -18.69
N LYS A 121 -5.19 9.42 -19.13
CA LYS A 121 -5.58 10.52 -18.24
C LYS A 121 -7.08 10.52 -18.03
N ALA A 122 -7.51 10.40 -16.77
CA ALA A 122 -8.88 10.67 -16.35
C ALA A 122 -9.00 12.11 -15.84
N ARG A 123 -10.13 12.75 -16.15
CA ARG A 123 -10.38 14.18 -15.86
C ARG A 123 -10.52 14.46 -14.36
N SER A 124 -10.99 13.49 -13.60
CA SER A 124 -11.23 13.60 -12.16
C SER A 124 -11.00 12.27 -11.45
N LYS A 125 -10.92 12.28 -10.12
CA LYS A 125 -10.91 11.06 -9.28
C LYS A 125 -12.29 10.41 -9.09
N THR A 126 -13.31 10.87 -9.82
CA THR A 126 -14.64 10.27 -9.74
C THR A 126 -14.66 8.91 -10.43
N ASN A 127 -15.50 8.00 -9.92
CA ASN A 127 -15.66 6.66 -10.49
C ASN A 127 -16.04 6.72 -11.97
N LYS A 128 -16.86 7.70 -12.36
CA LYS A 128 -17.26 7.91 -13.76
C LYS A 128 -16.04 8.21 -14.64
N SER A 129 -15.21 9.19 -14.28
CA SER A 129 -14.02 9.53 -15.07
C SER A 129 -12.99 8.41 -15.11
N ILE A 130 -12.87 7.63 -14.03
CA ILE A 130 -11.98 6.47 -13.99
C ILE A 130 -12.51 5.35 -14.90
N ASN A 131 -13.82 5.05 -14.85
CA ASN A 131 -14.45 4.07 -15.73
C ASN A 131 -14.30 4.44 -17.21
N GLU A 132 -14.50 5.71 -17.57
CA GLU A 132 -14.27 6.20 -18.94
C GLU A 132 -12.82 5.94 -19.41
N ALA A 133 -11.84 6.13 -18.54
CA ALA A 133 -10.43 5.85 -18.84
C ALA A 133 -10.12 4.34 -18.93
N MET A 134 -10.75 3.52 -18.09
CA MET A 134 -10.67 2.06 -18.18
C MET A 134 -11.29 1.55 -19.49
N ASP A 135 -12.49 2.02 -19.84
CA ASP A 135 -13.17 1.65 -21.08
C ASP A 135 -12.36 2.09 -22.30
N PHE A 136 -11.73 3.26 -22.25
CA PHE A 136 -10.79 3.70 -23.28
C PHE A 136 -9.64 2.70 -23.45
N PHE A 137 -9.01 2.25 -22.36
CA PHE A 137 -7.96 1.22 -22.42
C PHE A 137 -8.48 -0.09 -23.03
N PHE A 138 -9.60 -0.62 -22.56
CA PHE A 138 -10.13 -1.90 -23.05
C PHE A 138 -10.51 -1.84 -24.53
N ARG A 139 -11.02 -0.71 -25.02
CA ARG A 139 -11.32 -0.55 -26.46
C ARG A 139 -10.13 -0.87 -27.37
N PHE A 140 -8.89 -0.65 -26.92
CA PHE A 140 -7.68 -0.95 -27.71
C PHE A 140 -7.01 -2.26 -27.33
N TYR A 141 -7.10 -2.68 -26.07
CA TYR A 141 -6.26 -3.75 -25.52
C TYR A 141 -7.03 -4.98 -25.01
N ASP A 142 -8.36 -5.02 -25.12
CA ASP A 142 -9.19 -6.11 -24.55
C ASP A 142 -8.70 -7.51 -24.94
N LYS A 143 -8.37 -7.72 -26.22
CA LYS A 143 -7.85 -9.01 -26.73
C LYS A 143 -6.48 -9.39 -26.16
N GLN A 144 -5.76 -8.46 -25.56
CA GLN A 144 -4.44 -8.63 -24.96
C GLN A 144 -4.51 -8.64 -23.42
N VAL A 145 -5.70 -8.63 -22.83
CA VAL A 145 -5.89 -8.68 -21.37
C VAL A 145 -6.41 -10.06 -20.95
N LYS A 146 -5.59 -10.78 -20.19
CA LYS A 146 -5.99 -11.98 -19.44
C LYS A 146 -6.40 -11.65 -18.01
N SER A 147 -5.73 -10.69 -17.38
CA SER A 147 -6.10 -10.21 -16.06
C SER A 147 -5.56 -8.80 -15.82
N CYS A 148 -6.30 -8.00 -15.07
CA CYS A 148 -5.80 -6.75 -14.50
C CYS A 148 -5.77 -6.84 -12.97
N THR A 149 -4.65 -6.44 -12.37
CA THR A 149 -4.54 -6.29 -10.92
C THR A 149 -4.29 -4.83 -10.58
N PHE A 150 -4.97 -4.32 -9.56
CA PHE A 150 -4.77 -2.94 -9.10
C PHE A 150 -3.90 -2.92 -7.84
N ASP A 151 -2.96 -1.97 -7.76
CA ASP A 151 -2.23 -1.74 -6.51
C ASP A 151 -3.09 -0.98 -5.49
N ARG A 152 -3.04 -1.40 -4.23
CA ARG A 152 -3.80 -0.83 -3.12
C ARG A 152 -3.05 0.34 -2.48
N GLY A 153 -2.65 1.32 -3.29
CA GLY A 153 -2.39 2.66 -2.77
C GLY A 153 -3.68 3.17 -2.10
N ASN A 154 -3.62 3.47 -0.79
CA ASN A 154 -4.76 3.76 0.12
C ASN A 154 -5.79 4.83 -0.31
N GLY A 155 -5.69 5.43 -1.50
CA GLY A 155 -6.50 6.58 -1.92
C GLY A 155 -7.42 6.39 -3.13
N LEU A 156 -7.09 5.53 -4.10
CA LEU A 156 -7.61 5.75 -5.47
C LEU A 156 -8.79 4.87 -5.89
N LEU A 157 -8.97 3.69 -5.30
CA LEU A 157 -9.86 2.67 -5.85
C LEU A 157 -11.01 2.28 -4.93
N THR A 158 -11.33 3.11 -3.92
CA THR A 158 -12.44 2.80 -3.01
C THR A 158 -13.84 2.96 -3.62
N GLY A 159 -13.95 3.39 -4.89
CA GLY A 159 -15.23 3.59 -5.54
C GLY A 159 -15.38 3.00 -6.95
N VAL A 160 -14.31 2.53 -7.58
CA VAL A 160 -14.38 1.96 -8.95
C VAL A 160 -14.81 0.50 -8.84
N MET A 161 -16.03 0.32 -8.36
CA MET A 161 -16.78 -0.94 -8.48
C MET A 161 -17.41 -0.94 -9.86
N LEU A 162 -17.07 -1.96 -10.65
CA LEU A 162 -17.96 -2.44 -11.69
C LEU A 162 -19.20 -3.04 -11.05
#